data_AF-I8QGG2-F1
#
_entry.id   AF-I8QGG2-F1
#
_cell.length_a   1.000
_cell.length_b   1.000
_cell.length_c   1.000
_cell.angle_alpha   90.00
_cell.angle_beta   90.00
_cell.angle_gamma   90.00
#
_symmetry.space_group_name_H-M   'P 1'
#
loop_
_entity.id
_entity.type
_entity.pdbx_description
1 polymer ?
#
loop_
_entity_poly.entity_id
_entity_poly.type
_entity_poly.pdbx_seq_one_letter_code
_entity_poly.pdbx_strand_id
1 'polypeptide(L)'
;MSGLPPVQDDRYYSLVDMEVPDRNGLLVAAPLSYDVGRGWAPVEAEFIPVSADRLVEVAMGLVTMADVGIVAMHSQDTAAEATRLAFTVGLRLGVLARPFGLVLAGVEPVGPETFAHGRRVVVHGVEVLADAGQGVGVPEAAPWVRRQVWEVMPAGRYAAWQAAGRSG
;
A
#
# COMPACT_ATOMS: atom_id res chain seq x y z
N MET A 1 2.47 -26.38 -5.98
CA MET A 1 1.10 -25.90 -6.25
C MET A 1 1.15 -24.38 -6.38
N SER A 2 1.25 -23.84 -7.60
CA SER A 2 1.12 -22.39 -7.82
C SER A 2 -0.35 -22.03 -7.86
N GLY A 3 -0.93 -21.79 -6.68
CA GLY A 3 -2.18 -21.04 -6.60
C GLY A 3 -1.83 -19.57 -6.74
N LEU A 4 -2.25 -18.94 -7.84
CA LEU A 4 -2.13 -17.50 -7.98
C LEU A 4 -2.80 -16.83 -6.76
N PRO A 5 -2.19 -15.79 -6.18
CA PRO A 5 -2.80 -15.08 -5.07
C PRO A 5 -4.16 -14.51 -5.48
N PRO A 6 -5.13 -14.51 -4.58
CA PRO A 6 -6.46 -13.99 -4.86
C PRO A 6 -6.42 -12.47 -5.10
N VAL A 7 -7.27 -11.98 -6.00
CA VAL A 7 -7.23 -10.60 -6.54
C VAL A 7 -8.51 -9.83 -6.16
N GLN A 8 -8.35 -8.61 -5.63
CA GLN A 8 -9.42 -7.60 -5.49
C GLN A 8 -9.19 -6.49 -6.53
N ASP A 9 -10.26 -5.96 -7.14
CA ASP A 9 -10.22 -4.92 -8.17
C ASP A 9 -10.68 -3.54 -7.64
N ASP A 10 -9.75 -2.59 -7.57
CA ASP A 10 -10.01 -1.21 -7.16
C ASP A 10 -9.66 -0.19 -8.27
N ARG A 11 -10.41 0.92 -8.38
CA ARG A 11 -10.18 1.99 -9.37
C ARG A 11 -9.74 3.30 -8.72
N TYR A 12 -8.67 3.92 -9.25
CA TYR A 12 -8.11 5.18 -8.73
C TYR A 12 -7.91 6.23 -9.83
N TYR A 13 -8.50 7.40 -9.61
CA TYR A 13 -8.43 8.54 -10.55
C TYR A 13 -7.18 9.41 -10.36
N SER A 14 -6.62 9.43 -9.14
CA SER A 14 -5.44 10.23 -8.81
C SER A 14 -4.62 9.51 -7.74
N LEU A 15 -3.30 9.52 -7.89
CA LEU A 15 -2.38 9.08 -6.84
C LEU A 15 -2.20 10.18 -5.80
N VAL A 16 -1.80 9.81 -4.59
CA VAL A 16 -1.38 10.79 -3.59
C VAL A 16 -0.23 11.64 -4.17
N ASP A 17 -0.34 12.96 -4.02
CA ASP A 17 0.75 13.86 -4.34
C ASP A 17 1.74 13.83 -3.18
N MET A 18 2.90 13.22 -3.42
CA MET A 18 3.97 13.14 -2.44
C MET A 18 5.33 13.04 -3.13
N GLU A 19 6.34 13.63 -2.52
CA GLU A 19 7.73 13.45 -2.93
C GLU A 19 8.21 12.07 -2.46
N VAL A 20 8.85 11.33 -3.37
CA VAL A 20 9.50 10.05 -3.07
C VAL A 20 11.00 10.26 -3.25
N PRO A 21 11.78 10.23 -2.15
CA PRO A 21 13.23 10.45 -2.24
C PRO A 21 13.93 9.38 -3.08
N ASP A 22 14.98 9.77 -3.80
CA ASP A 22 15.84 8.87 -4.59
C ASP A 22 16.79 8.05 -3.69
N ARG A 23 16.21 7.17 -2.86
CA ARG A 23 16.90 6.26 -1.95
C ARG A 23 15.93 5.27 -1.33
N ASN A 24 16.43 4.13 -0.88
CA ASN A 24 15.64 3.15 -0.14
C ASN A 24 15.06 3.73 1.16
N GLY A 25 13.81 3.37 1.45
CA GLY A 25 13.17 3.74 2.70
C GLY A 25 11.71 3.33 2.79
N LEU A 26 11.06 3.82 3.84
CA LEU A 26 9.69 3.49 4.18
C LEU A 26 8.89 4.78 4.30
N LEU A 27 7.75 4.83 3.62
CA LEU A 27 6.74 5.84 3.85
C LEU A 27 5.79 5.36 4.93
N VAL A 28 5.70 6.12 6.02
CA VAL A 28 4.92 5.76 7.20
C VAL A 28 3.89 6.86 7.45
N ALA A 29 2.63 6.49 7.62
CA ALA A 29 1.60 7.42 8.05
C ALA A 29 0.84 6.88 9.25
N ALA A 30 0.41 7.81 10.10
CA ALA A 30 -0.47 7.52 11.22
C ALA A 30 -1.83 6.97 10.73
N PRO A 31 -2.60 6.28 11.59
CA PRO A 31 -3.97 5.90 11.28
C PRO A 31 -4.79 7.13 10.85
N LEU A 32 -5.58 6.96 9.80
CA LEU A 32 -6.44 8.02 9.28
C LEU A 32 -7.37 8.53 10.39
N SER A 33 -7.32 9.84 10.64
CA SER A 33 -8.29 10.55 11.47
C SER A 33 -9.08 11.51 10.58
N TYR A 34 -10.41 11.41 10.63
CA TYR A 34 -11.27 12.28 9.83
C TYR A 34 -11.49 13.60 10.58
N ASP A 35 -11.04 14.70 10.00
CA ASP A 35 -11.34 16.04 10.50
C ASP A 35 -12.67 16.54 9.93
N VAL A 36 -13.71 16.48 10.76
CA VAL A 36 -15.08 16.92 10.42
C VAL A 36 -15.12 18.40 10.05
N GLY A 37 -14.23 19.23 10.61
CA GLY A 37 -14.18 20.67 10.34
C GLY A 37 -13.58 21.01 8.97
N ARG A 38 -12.77 20.11 8.40
CA ARG A 38 -12.14 20.29 7.09
C ARG A 38 -12.85 19.54 5.98
N GLY A 39 -13.67 18.54 6.29
CA GLY A 39 -14.34 17.69 5.31
C GLY A 39 -13.40 16.70 4.60
N TRP A 40 -12.13 16.62 5.01
CA TRP A 40 -11.12 15.69 4.52
C TRP A 40 -10.20 15.25 5.67
N ALA A 41 -9.55 14.10 5.49
CA ALA A 41 -8.56 13.57 6.45
C ALA A 41 -7.15 13.96 6.00
N PRO A 42 -6.40 14.80 6.76
CA PRO A 42 -5.00 15.03 6.47
C PRO A 42 -4.18 13.76 6.66
N VAL A 43 -3.36 13.46 5.65
CA VAL A 43 -2.42 12.33 5.67
C VAL A 43 -1.03 12.93 5.71
N GLU A 44 -0.40 12.87 6.88
CA GLU A 44 1.01 13.19 7.02
C GLU A 44 1.79 11.89 6.92
N ALA A 45 2.68 11.82 5.93
CA ALA A 45 3.57 10.70 5.71
C ALA A 45 5.01 11.13 6.04
N GLU A 46 5.69 10.33 6.84
CA GLU A 46 7.11 10.45 7.09
C GLU A 46 7.88 9.48 6.19
N PHE A 47 9.00 9.93 5.64
CA PHE A 47 9.94 9.04 4.96
C PHE A 47 11.09 8.67 5.90
N ILE A 48 11.20 7.38 6.21
CA ILE A 48 12.27 6.82 7.04
C ILE A 48 13.29 6.15 6.12
N PRO A 49 14.53 6.67 6.00
CA PRO A 49 15.58 6.02 5.24
C PRO A 49 15.96 4.68 5.87
N VAL A 50 15.98 3.62 5.06
CA VAL A 50 16.32 2.27 5.51
C VAL A 50 17.18 1.61 4.43
N SER A 51 18.21 0.88 4.82
CA SER A 51 19.05 0.14 3.87
C SER A 51 18.23 -0.97 3.18
N ALA A 52 18.56 -1.28 1.91
CA ALA A 52 17.79 -2.21 1.10
C ALA A 52 17.61 -3.60 1.76
N ASP A 53 18.65 -4.09 2.43
CA ASP A 53 18.68 -5.38 3.14
C ASP A 53 17.81 -5.41 4.41
N ARG A 54 17.38 -4.25 4.91
CA ARG A 54 16.60 -4.09 6.14
C ARG A 54 15.17 -3.62 5.89
N LEU A 55 14.81 -3.30 4.64
CA LEU A 55 13.51 -2.72 4.30
C LEU A 55 12.34 -3.55 4.82
N VAL A 56 12.33 -4.85 4.51
CA VAL A 56 11.23 -5.75 4.92
C VAL A 56 11.19 -5.87 6.44
N GLU A 57 12.31 -6.16 7.10
CA GLU A 57 12.36 -6.33 8.56
C GLU A 57 11.86 -5.08 9.29
N VAL A 58 12.37 -3.89 8.92
CA VAL A 58 12.00 -2.63 9.57
C VAL A 58 10.53 -2.30 9.30
N ALA A 59 10.06 -2.48 8.07
CA ALA A 59 8.65 -2.28 7.73
C ALA A 59 7.75 -3.20 8.56
N MET A 60 8.14 -4.46 8.73
CA MET A 60 7.42 -5.43 9.54
C MET A 60 7.43 -5.10 11.03
N GLY A 61 8.49 -4.47 11.54
CA GLY A 61 8.52 -3.92 12.89
C GLY A 61 7.53 -2.77 13.06
N LEU A 62 7.55 -1.81 12.14
CA LEU A 62 6.71 -0.60 12.19
C LEU A 62 5.22 -0.91 12.14
N VAL A 63 4.78 -1.87 11.30
CA VAL A 63 3.34 -2.24 11.22
C VAL A 63 2.80 -2.86 12.51
N THR A 64 3.65 -3.20 13.48
CA THR A 64 3.21 -3.68 14.80
C THR A 64 3.00 -2.56 15.82
N MET A 65 3.44 -1.34 15.51
CA MET A 65 3.29 -0.17 16.39
C MET A 65 1.85 0.37 16.33
N ALA A 66 1.31 0.76 17.48
CA ALA A 66 -0.11 1.11 17.62
C ALA A 66 -0.49 2.44 16.92
N ASP A 67 0.49 3.33 16.77
CA ASP A 67 0.41 4.65 16.15
C ASP A 67 0.78 4.64 14.66
N VAL A 68 1.12 3.48 14.10
CA VAL A 68 1.38 3.31 12.67
C VAL A 68 0.11 2.81 11.97
N GLY A 69 -0.34 3.58 10.98
CA GLY A 69 -1.49 3.26 10.15
C GLY A 69 -1.07 2.53 8.88
N ILE A 70 -0.11 3.10 8.15
CA ILE A 70 0.30 2.60 6.84
C ILE A 70 1.81 2.59 6.79
N VAL A 71 2.35 1.52 6.22
CA VAL A 71 3.75 1.45 5.81
C VAL A 71 3.77 1.05 4.34
N ALA A 72 4.41 1.88 3.51
CA ALA A 72 4.71 1.56 2.12
C ALA A 72 6.22 1.52 1.93
N MET A 73 6.70 0.46 1.29
CA MET A 73 8.12 0.27 1.02
C MET A 73 8.53 0.96 -0.29
N HIS A 74 9.65 1.67 -0.27
CA HIS A 74 10.26 2.24 -1.45
C HIS A 74 11.68 1.68 -1.61
N SER A 75 11.94 1.08 -2.77
CA SER A 75 13.30 0.79 -3.23
C SER A 75 13.70 1.87 -4.22
N GLN A 76 14.95 2.32 -4.17
CA GLN A 76 15.51 3.29 -5.12
C GLN A 76 15.38 2.82 -6.59
N ASP A 77 15.34 1.50 -6.82
CA ASP A 77 15.21 0.91 -8.15
C ASP A 77 13.74 0.86 -8.62
N THR A 78 12.80 1.28 -7.77
CA THR A 78 11.36 1.31 -8.05
C THR A 78 10.94 2.71 -8.46
N ALA A 79 10.17 2.82 -9.54
CA ALA A 79 9.61 4.10 -9.96
C ALA A 79 8.78 4.75 -8.84
N ALA A 80 8.96 6.05 -8.61
CA ALA A 80 8.23 6.80 -7.58
C ALA A 80 6.71 6.65 -7.69
N GLU A 81 6.17 6.55 -8.91
CA GLU A 81 4.74 6.31 -9.17
C GLU A 81 4.25 5.01 -8.51
N ALA A 82 5.03 3.93 -8.57
CA ALA A 82 4.66 2.67 -7.94
C ALA A 82 4.59 2.84 -6.42
N THR A 83 5.54 3.55 -5.81
CA THR A 83 5.50 3.87 -4.38
C THR A 83 4.28 4.70 -4.01
N ARG A 84 3.94 5.74 -4.79
CA ARG A 84 2.71 6.54 -4.60
C ARG A 84 1.45 5.67 -4.72
N LEU A 85 1.44 4.74 -5.66
CA LEU A 85 0.35 3.77 -5.81
C LEU A 85 0.23 2.86 -4.59
N ALA A 86 1.33 2.26 -4.12
CA ALA A 86 1.34 1.43 -2.91
C ALA A 86 0.76 2.17 -1.71
N PHE A 87 1.20 3.43 -1.53
CA PHE A 87 0.73 4.27 -0.44
C PHE A 87 -0.75 4.64 -0.58
N THR A 88 -1.20 5.00 -1.79
CA THR A 88 -2.60 5.33 -2.08
C THR A 88 -3.52 4.14 -1.81
N VAL A 89 -3.13 2.94 -2.22
CA VAL A 89 -3.89 1.71 -1.93
C VAL A 89 -3.85 1.40 -0.43
N GLY A 90 -2.70 1.56 0.22
CA GLY A 90 -2.55 1.43 1.66
C GLY A 90 -3.53 2.33 2.44
N LEU A 91 -3.69 3.58 2.02
CA LEU A 91 -4.68 4.50 2.58
C LEU A 91 -6.11 3.97 2.44
N ARG A 92 -6.47 3.47 1.26
CA ARG A 92 -7.83 2.98 1.00
C ARG A 92 -8.15 1.71 1.77
N LEU A 93 -7.23 0.75 1.75
CA LEU A 93 -7.30 -0.47 2.56
C LEU A 93 -7.32 -0.13 4.06
N GLY A 94 -6.68 0.98 4.42
CA GLY A 94 -6.62 1.54 5.76
C GLY A 94 -7.98 2.02 6.28
N VAL A 95 -8.78 2.65 5.43
CA VAL A 95 -10.15 3.07 5.79
C VAL A 95 -11.05 1.86 6.07
N LEU A 96 -10.84 0.76 5.34
CA LEU A 96 -11.80 -0.33 5.29
C LEU A 96 -11.57 -1.42 6.35
N ALA A 97 -10.37 -1.52 6.95
CA ALA A 97 -10.10 -2.61 7.88
C ALA A 97 -8.90 -2.32 8.81
N ARG A 98 -9.07 -2.58 10.11
CA ARG A 98 -7.98 -2.72 11.10
C ARG A 98 -7.94 -4.17 11.62
N PRO A 99 -6.76 -4.75 11.91
CA PRO A 99 -5.39 -4.20 11.78
C PRO A 99 -4.88 -4.15 10.33
N PHE A 100 -3.81 -3.39 10.10
CA PHE A 100 -3.22 -3.11 8.79
C PHE A 100 -2.14 -4.11 8.37
N GLY A 101 -1.92 -4.24 7.06
CA GLY A 101 -0.78 -4.94 6.47
C GLY A 101 0.25 -3.96 5.89
N LEU A 102 1.44 -4.47 5.57
CA LEU A 102 2.47 -3.75 4.80
C LEU A 102 2.09 -3.77 3.31
N VAL A 103 2.08 -2.63 2.63
CA VAL A 103 1.70 -2.54 1.20
C VAL A 103 2.91 -2.15 0.34
N LEU A 104 3.08 -2.83 -0.79
CA LEU A 104 4.16 -2.63 -1.75
C LEU A 104 3.59 -2.60 -3.17
N ALA A 105 4.23 -1.88 -4.10
CA ALA A 105 3.83 -1.91 -5.51
C ALA A 105 4.95 -2.47 -6.38
N GLY A 106 4.55 -3.15 -7.46
CA GLY A 106 5.45 -3.57 -8.54
C GLY A 106 6.35 -4.77 -8.22
N VAL A 107 6.74 -5.00 -6.97
CA VAL A 107 7.61 -6.10 -6.56
C VAL A 107 6.95 -6.92 -5.45
N GLU A 108 6.92 -8.24 -5.65
CA GLU A 108 6.48 -9.17 -4.61
C GLU A 108 7.46 -9.10 -3.41
N PRO A 109 6.97 -8.95 -2.17
CA PRO A 109 7.82 -8.96 -0.99
C PRO A 109 8.44 -10.36 -0.81
N VAL A 110 9.75 -10.46 -1.00
CA VAL A 110 10.53 -11.68 -0.78
C VAL A 110 11.34 -11.56 0.50
N GLY A 111 11.29 -12.57 1.36
CA GLY A 111 12.03 -12.60 2.62
C GLY A 111 11.40 -13.52 3.66
N PRO A 112 12.19 -14.09 4.60
CA PRO A 112 11.66 -14.95 5.65
C PRO A 112 10.67 -14.23 6.58
N GLU A 113 10.85 -12.92 6.79
CA GLU A 113 9.99 -12.07 7.65
C GLU A 113 8.57 -11.93 7.08
N THR A 114 8.43 -11.96 5.75
CA THR A 114 7.14 -11.85 5.04
C THR A 114 6.17 -12.95 5.44
N PHE A 115 6.68 -14.15 5.72
CA PHE A 115 5.87 -15.34 6.04
C PHE A 115 5.88 -15.67 7.54
N ALA A 116 6.66 -14.95 8.33
CA ALA A 116 6.76 -15.13 9.76
C ALA A 116 5.42 -14.86 10.46
N HIS A 117 5.17 -15.56 11.58
CA HIS A 117 3.99 -15.37 12.44
C HIS A 117 2.64 -15.52 11.71
N GLY A 118 2.57 -16.40 10.72
CA GLY A 118 1.31 -16.72 10.04
C GLY A 118 0.82 -15.64 9.07
N ARG A 119 1.68 -14.69 8.69
CA ARG A 119 1.38 -13.68 7.69
C ARG A 119 1.18 -14.28 6.30
N ARG A 120 0.45 -13.56 5.46
CA ARG A 120 0.07 -13.98 4.11
C ARG A 120 0.27 -12.85 3.13
N VAL A 121 0.86 -13.18 1.98
CA VAL A 121 1.01 -12.27 0.86
C VAL A 121 -0.27 -12.33 0.02
N VAL A 122 -0.85 -11.16 -0.28
CA VAL A 122 -2.04 -11.00 -1.12
C VAL A 122 -1.73 -10.01 -2.23
N VAL A 123 -2.26 -10.25 -3.43
CA VAL A 123 -2.14 -9.34 -4.58
C VAL A 123 -3.45 -8.62 -4.78
N HIS A 124 -3.38 -7.30 -4.92
CA HIS A 124 -4.51 -6.48 -5.32
C HIS A 124 -4.31 -6.00 -6.75
N GLY A 125 -5.32 -6.23 -7.60
CA GLY A 125 -5.38 -5.72 -8.96
C GLY A 125 -5.93 -4.31 -8.93
N VAL A 126 -5.20 -3.36 -9.50
CA VAL A 126 -5.57 -1.95 -9.38
C VAL A 126 -5.62 -1.30 -10.74
N GLU A 127 -6.70 -0.62 -11.06
CA GLU A 127 -6.79 0.22 -12.26
C GLU A 127 -6.45 1.66 -11.89
N VAL A 128 -5.43 2.22 -12.56
CA VAL A 128 -4.95 3.59 -12.38
C VAL A 128 -4.95 4.30 -13.73
N LEU A 129 -5.28 5.58 -13.75
CA LEU A 129 -5.13 6.40 -14.95
C LEU A 129 -3.63 6.49 -15.35
N ALA A 130 -3.32 6.31 -16.64
CA ALA A 130 -1.94 6.24 -17.17
C ALA A 130 -1.06 7.46 -16.83
N ASP A 131 -1.66 8.61 -16.52
CA ASP A 131 -0.99 9.85 -16.13
C ASP A 131 -1.67 10.48 -14.91
N ALA A 132 -1.92 9.70 -13.86
CA ALA A 132 -2.49 10.18 -12.60
C ALA A 132 -1.57 11.16 -11.83
N GLY A 133 -0.44 11.58 -12.41
CA GLY A 133 0.61 12.39 -11.80
C GLY A 133 0.43 13.90 -11.96
N GLN A 134 0.37 14.56 -10.79
CA GLN A 134 0.25 16.00 -10.53
C GLN A 134 -1.08 16.65 -10.90
N GLY A 135 -1.66 17.30 -9.89
CA GLY A 135 -3.01 17.85 -9.90
C GLY A 135 -3.33 18.74 -11.10
N VAL A 136 -4.62 18.69 -11.45
CA VAL A 136 -5.39 19.54 -12.38
C VAL A 136 -5.38 19.06 -13.83
N GLY A 137 -6.55 18.52 -14.23
CA GLY A 137 -6.92 18.22 -15.61
C GLY A 137 -6.67 16.78 -16.01
N VAL A 138 -7.54 15.86 -15.60
CA VAL A 138 -7.59 14.52 -16.19
C VAL A 138 -8.12 14.67 -17.62
N PRO A 139 -7.34 14.32 -18.67
CA PRO A 139 -7.89 14.22 -20.00
C PRO A 139 -9.00 13.18 -19.99
N GLU A 140 -10.17 13.50 -20.54
CA GLU A 140 -11.33 12.59 -20.61
C GLU A 140 -11.00 11.24 -21.29
N ALA A 141 -9.89 11.19 -22.05
CA ALA A 141 -9.42 10.03 -22.80
C ALA A 141 -8.15 9.35 -22.24
N ALA A 142 -7.65 9.72 -21.05
CA ALA A 142 -6.46 9.07 -20.50
C ALA A 142 -6.76 7.57 -20.20
N PRO A 143 -5.95 6.63 -20.73
CA PRO A 143 -6.27 5.22 -20.63
C PRO A 143 -6.10 4.72 -19.19
N TRP A 144 -6.99 3.83 -18.77
CA TRP A 144 -6.82 3.06 -17.54
C TRP A 144 -5.80 1.97 -17.76
N VAL A 145 -4.87 1.85 -16.83
CA VAL A 145 -3.84 0.82 -16.86
C VAL A 145 -3.91 -0.01 -15.60
N ARG A 146 -3.92 -1.33 -15.80
CA ARG A 146 -3.90 -2.28 -14.71
C ARG A 146 -2.50 -2.33 -14.09
N ARG A 147 -2.47 -2.37 -12.77
CA ARG A 147 -1.30 -2.43 -11.89
C ARG A 147 -1.56 -3.50 -10.83
N GLN A 148 -0.49 -3.86 -10.14
CA GLN A 148 -0.55 -4.79 -9.01
C GLN A 148 0.14 -4.17 -7.81
N VAL A 149 -0.49 -4.33 -6.65
CA VAL A 149 0.13 -4.07 -5.36
C VAL A 149 0.05 -5.33 -4.51
N TRP A 150 1.03 -5.49 -3.65
CA TRP A 150 1.20 -6.62 -2.76
C TRP A 150 0.95 -6.15 -1.34
N GLU A 151 0.20 -6.93 -0.57
CA GLU A 151 -0.01 -6.70 0.86
C GLU A 151 0.49 -7.89 1.66
N VAL A 152 1.34 -7.63 2.66
CA VAL A 152 1.70 -8.61 3.68
C VAL A 152 0.70 -8.47 4.83
N MET A 153 -0.33 -9.31 4.81
CA MET A 153 -1.42 -9.27 5.78
C MET A 153 -1.08 -10.05 7.06
N PRO A 154 -1.37 -9.50 8.25
CA PRO A 154 -1.44 -10.26 9.50
C PRO A 154 -2.50 -11.37 9.42
N ALA A 155 -2.28 -12.47 10.15
CA ALA A 155 -3.16 -13.65 10.11
C ALA A 155 -4.65 -13.32 10.36
N GLY A 156 -4.95 -12.46 11.35
CA GLY A 156 -6.32 -12.05 11.66
C GLY A 156 -6.99 -11.25 10.54
N ARG A 157 -6.24 -10.32 9.92
CA ARG A 157 -6.71 -9.55 8.76
C ARG A 157 -6.97 -10.46 7.56
N TYR A 158 -6.04 -11.38 7.28
CA TYR A 158 -6.19 -12.34 6.18
C TYR A 158 -7.43 -13.21 6.36
N ALA A 159 -7.71 -13.68 7.59
CA ALA A 159 -8.93 -14.45 7.87
C ALA A 159 -10.21 -13.63 7.63
N ALA A 160 -10.24 -12.36 8.04
CA ALA A 160 -11.36 -11.45 7.78
C ALA A 160 -11.55 -11.18 6.28
N TRP A 161 -10.46 -10.93 5.56
CA TRP A 161 -10.45 -10.74 4.12
C TRP A 161 -10.98 -11.98 3.38
N GLN A 162 -10.55 -13.20 3.77
CA GLN A 162 -11.08 -14.44 3.22
C GLN A 162 -12.57 -14.66 3.52
N ALA A 163 -13.08 -14.19 4.66
CA ALA A 163 -14.50 -14.29 4.99
C ALA A 163 -15.34 -13.35 4.11
N ALA A 164 -14.84 -12.12 3.87
CA ALA A 164 -15.47 -11.16 2.97
C ALA A 164 -15.52 -11.68 1.52
N GLY A 165 -14.42 -12.23 1.00
CA GLY A 165 -14.35 -12.76 -0.37
C GLY A 165 -15.14 -14.07 -0.60
N ARG A 166 -15.57 -14.77 0.45
CA ARG A 166 -16.43 -15.97 0.36
C ARG A 166 -17.92 -15.65 0.45
N SER A 167 -18.29 -14.39 0.61
CA SER A 167 -19.67 -13.92 0.76
C SER A 167 -20.22 -13.29 -0.53
N GLY A 168 -19.47 -13.34 -1.63
CA GLY A 168 -19.86 -12.85 -2.96
C GLY A 168 -20.10 -13.97 -3.95
#